data_AF-A0AAW2XZQ5-F1
#
_entry.id   AF-A0AAW2XZQ5-F1
#
_cell.length_a   1.000
_cell.length_b   1.000
_cell.length_c   1.000
_cell.angle_alpha   90.00
_cell.angle_beta   90.00
_cell.angle_gamma   90.00
#
_symmetry.space_group_name_H-M   'P 1'
#
loop_
_entity.id
_entity.type
_entity.pdbx_description
1 polymer ?
#
loop_
_entity_poly.entity_id
_entity_poly.type
_entity_poly.pdbx_seq_one_letter_code
_entity_poly.pdbx_strand_id
1 'polypeptide(L)'
;MAAATNVNGDTRPSLPKDVRPPITTYSPSMWGDLFTSFSLDDKVQEKYAEAIKELKEEARSMLLADGSNADKLILIDTIERLGVGYHFEQEIEDQLQETFKFQSEDKGQHDYNLFTTALQFRLLRQHRYSVSCDVFNKFKGEDNKFEETLSRDVKGLLSLSKRPT
;
A
#
# COMPACT_ATOMS: atom_id res chain seq x y z
N MET A 1 -21.74 -34.40 71.09
CA MET A 1 -20.66 -35.42 71.22
C MET A 1 -20.42 -36.01 69.85
N ALA A 2 -19.15 -36.14 69.46
CA ALA A 2 -18.68 -36.18 68.09
C ALA A 2 -19.17 -37.38 67.27
N ALA A 3 -19.76 -37.10 66.11
CA ALA A 3 -19.99 -38.05 65.03
C ALA A 3 -18.78 -38.00 64.08
N ALA A 4 -18.03 -39.10 64.00
CA ALA A 4 -17.07 -39.34 62.93
C ALA A 4 -17.71 -40.35 61.97
N THR A 5 -18.39 -39.83 60.95
CA THR A 5 -18.86 -40.62 59.80
C THR A 5 -18.12 -40.15 58.57
N ASN A 6 -17.36 -41.10 58.00
CA ASN A 6 -16.57 -41.01 56.78
C ASN A 6 -17.32 -40.29 55.66
N VAL A 7 -16.73 -39.23 55.12
CA VAL A 7 -17.26 -38.50 53.96
C VAL A 7 -16.66 -39.09 52.70
N ASN A 8 -17.56 -39.40 51.78
CA ASN A 8 -17.39 -40.09 50.51
C ASN A 8 -16.19 -39.65 49.66
N GLY A 9 -15.61 -40.64 48.97
CA GLY A 9 -14.54 -40.45 48.00
C GLY A 9 -15.01 -39.68 46.76
N ASP A 10 -14.50 -38.47 46.61
CA ASP A 10 -14.55 -37.73 45.34
C ASP A 10 -13.55 -38.35 44.37
N THR A 11 -14.03 -39.34 43.62
CA THR A 11 -13.31 -39.88 42.47
C THR A 11 -13.44 -38.87 41.34
N ARG A 12 -12.43 -37.98 41.18
CA ARG A 12 -12.30 -37.17 39.96
C ARG A 12 -12.40 -38.12 38.76
N PRO A 13 -13.24 -37.85 37.74
CA PRO A 13 -13.25 -38.68 36.54
C PRO A 13 -11.87 -38.56 35.90
N SER A 14 -11.08 -39.62 36.01
CA SER A 14 -9.81 -39.71 35.29
C SER A 14 -10.12 -39.68 33.81
N LEU A 15 -9.51 -38.74 33.08
CA LEU A 15 -9.44 -38.77 31.63
C LEU A 15 -9.10 -40.21 31.19
N PRO A 16 -9.76 -40.77 30.16
CA PRO A 16 -9.47 -42.13 29.73
C PRO A 16 -7.97 -42.21 29.41
N LYS A 17 -7.27 -43.09 30.12
CA LYS A 17 -5.80 -43.20 30.09
C LYS A 17 -5.25 -43.66 28.73
N ASP A 18 -6.14 -43.98 27.78
CA ASP A 18 -5.84 -44.62 26.49
C ASP A 18 -6.38 -43.87 25.26
N VAL A 19 -6.67 -42.57 25.34
CA VAL A 19 -6.96 -41.79 24.11
C VAL A 19 -5.65 -41.45 23.41
N ARG A 20 -5.30 -42.22 22.37
CA ARG A 20 -4.17 -41.93 21.49
C ARG A 20 -4.40 -40.58 20.79
N PRO A 21 -3.45 -39.62 20.83
CA PRO A 21 -3.56 -38.39 20.06
C PRO A 21 -3.76 -38.69 18.57
N PRO A 22 -4.58 -37.91 17.84
CA PRO A 22 -4.70 -38.04 16.40
C PRO A 22 -3.31 -37.94 15.76
N ILE A 23 -2.93 -38.93 14.95
CA ILE A 23 -1.68 -38.86 14.19
C ILE A 23 -1.91 -37.87 13.05
N THR A 24 -1.39 -36.67 13.20
CA THR A 24 -1.40 -35.64 12.16
C THR A 24 -0.05 -35.64 11.46
N THR A 25 -0.01 -36.03 10.20
CA THR A 25 1.17 -35.83 9.34
C THR A 25 1.15 -34.41 8.79
N TYR A 26 2.00 -33.55 9.35
CA TYR A 26 2.28 -32.22 8.79
C TYR A 26 3.52 -32.29 7.91
N SER A 27 3.46 -31.62 6.76
CA SER A 27 4.65 -31.40 5.94
C SER A 27 5.62 -30.49 6.71
N PRO A 28 6.94 -30.78 6.69
CA PRO A 28 7.93 -29.93 7.33
C PRO A 28 7.87 -28.50 6.79
N SER A 29 8.24 -27.53 7.64
CA SER A 29 8.49 -26.16 7.20
C SER A 29 9.53 -26.14 6.09
N MET A 30 9.23 -25.47 4.97
CA MET A 30 10.23 -25.23 3.91
C MET A 30 11.40 -24.38 4.40
N TRP A 31 11.22 -23.66 5.50
CA TRP A 31 12.18 -22.70 6.05
C TRP A 31 13.01 -23.27 7.19
N GLY A 32 12.61 -24.39 7.80
CA GLY A 32 13.31 -25.01 8.94
C GLY A 32 13.84 -23.97 9.93
N ASP A 33 15.15 -23.98 10.12
CA ASP A 33 15.88 -23.05 11.01
C ASP A 33 16.62 -21.94 10.23
N LEU A 34 16.38 -21.76 8.93
CA LEU A 34 17.12 -20.80 8.08
C LEU A 34 17.10 -19.36 8.59
N PHE A 35 16.03 -18.97 9.30
CA PHE A 35 15.88 -17.63 9.88
C PHE A 35 16.20 -17.55 11.38
N THR A 36 16.68 -18.64 12.00
CA THR A 36 16.99 -18.64 13.44
C THR A 36 18.30 -17.94 13.77
N SER A 37 19.22 -17.83 12.81
CA SER A 37 20.47 -17.08 12.96
C SER A 37 20.68 -16.14 11.79
N PHE A 38 20.93 -14.88 12.07
CA PHE A 38 21.28 -13.87 11.09
C PHE A 38 22.45 -13.03 11.61
N SER A 39 23.43 -12.78 10.75
CA SER A 39 24.58 -11.92 11.04
C SER A 39 24.71 -10.92 9.92
N LEU A 40 24.74 -9.64 10.29
CA LEU A 40 24.99 -8.53 9.39
C LEU A 40 26.46 -8.13 9.48
N ASP A 41 27.03 -7.73 8.35
CA ASP A 41 28.31 -7.05 8.33
C ASP A 41 28.06 -5.56 8.61
N ASP A 42 28.46 -5.11 9.81
CA ASP A 42 28.29 -3.73 10.26
C ASP A 42 28.89 -2.70 9.27
N LYS A 43 30.00 -3.04 8.61
CA LYS A 43 30.64 -2.14 7.63
C LYS A 43 29.81 -2.00 6.36
N VAL A 44 29.16 -3.08 5.96
CA VAL A 44 28.26 -3.07 4.79
C VAL A 44 26.99 -2.29 5.13
N GLN A 45 26.45 -2.50 6.34
CA GLN A 45 25.27 -1.78 6.82
C GLN A 45 25.52 -0.27 6.91
N GLU A 46 26.68 0.16 7.42
CA GLU A 46 27.04 1.57 7.51
C GLU A 46 27.12 2.22 6.12
N LYS A 47 27.77 1.55 5.15
CA LYS A 47 27.83 2.02 3.75
C LYS A 47 26.44 2.17 3.12
N TYR A 48 25.55 1.20 3.34
CA TYR A 48 24.18 1.30 2.82
C TYR A 48 23.40 2.42 3.51
N ALA A 49 23.58 2.61 4.82
CA ALA A 49 22.91 3.68 5.56
C ALA A 49 23.31 5.07 5.05
N GLU A 50 24.60 5.28 4.75
CA GLU A 50 25.10 6.52 4.16
C GLU A 50 24.51 6.76 2.76
N ALA A 51 24.55 5.75 1.89
CA ALA A 51 23.97 5.84 0.54
C ALA A 51 22.45 6.09 0.56
N ILE A 52 21.71 5.41 1.46
CA ILE A 52 20.26 5.62 1.62
C ILE A 52 19.97 7.05 2.06
N LYS A 53 20.79 7.63 2.94
CA LYS A 53 20.62 9.01 3.40
C LYS A 53 20.76 10.00 2.24
N GLU A 54 21.77 9.82 1.39
CA GLU A 54 21.98 10.68 0.21
C GLU A 54 20.82 10.55 -0.78
N LEU A 55 20.44 9.32 -1.14
CA LEU A 55 19.32 9.04 -2.05
C LEU A 55 17.99 9.57 -1.51
N LYS A 56 17.79 9.51 -0.20
CA LYS A 56 16.59 10.05 0.45
C LYS A 56 16.49 11.56 0.27
N GLU A 57 17.57 12.30 0.49
CA GLU A 57 17.56 13.75 0.31
C GLU A 57 17.42 14.14 -1.17
N GLU A 58 18.01 13.37 -2.09
CA GLU A 58 17.81 13.57 -3.53
C GLU A 58 16.33 13.39 -3.92
N ALA A 59 15.70 12.28 -3.50
CA ALA A 59 14.29 12.03 -3.76
C ALA A 59 13.37 13.10 -3.15
N ARG A 60 13.69 13.58 -1.93
CA ARG A 60 12.99 14.71 -1.30
C ARG A 60 13.12 15.98 -2.14
N SER A 61 14.32 16.29 -2.62
CA SER A 61 14.56 17.45 -3.48
C SER A 61 13.73 17.36 -4.78
N MET A 62 13.63 16.18 -5.38
CA MET A 62 12.80 15.95 -6.57
C MET A 62 11.30 16.15 -6.30
N LEU A 63 10.80 15.79 -5.11
CA LEU A 63 9.41 16.04 -4.71
C LEU A 63 9.11 17.53 -4.50
N LEU A 64 10.07 18.27 -3.94
CA LEU A 64 9.93 19.69 -3.62
C LEU A 64 10.27 20.62 -4.79
N ALA A 65 10.93 20.11 -5.84
CA ALA A 65 11.32 20.92 -7.00
C ALA A 65 10.10 21.52 -7.72
N ASP A 66 10.27 22.73 -8.23
CA ASP A 66 9.31 23.34 -9.13
C ASP A 66 9.36 22.63 -10.49
N GLY A 67 8.25 21.99 -10.87
CA GLY A 67 8.20 21.15 -12.05
C GLY A 67 6.77 20.80 -12.48
N SER A 68 6.66 20.01 -13.54
CA SER A 68 5.37 19.52 -14.04
C SER A 68 4.66 18.69 -12.97
N ASN A 69 3.43 19.06 -12.63
CA ASN A 69 2.61 18.30 -11.68
C ASN A 69 2.42 16.83 -12.11
N ALA A 70 2.40 16.56 -13.42
CA ALA A 70 2.32 15.19 -13.93
C ALA A 70 3.55 14.36 -13.53
N ASP A 71 4.74 14.94 -13.57
CA ASP A 71 5.99 14.25 -13.22
C ASP A 71 6.06 14.00 -11.71
N LYS A 72 5.57 14.94 -10.89
CA LYS A 72 5.43 14.76 -9.44
C LYS A 72 4.50 13.60 -9.09
N LEU A 73 3.34 13.51 -9.74
CA LEU A 73 2.41 12.39 -9.52
C LEU A 73 3.03 11.04 -9.92
N ILE A 74 3.85 11.01 -10.98
CA ILE A 74 4.59 9.80 -11.38
C ILE A 74 5.63 9.44 -10.32
N LEU A 75 6.35 10.43 -9.78
CA LEU A 75 7.34 10.23 -8.73
C LEU A 75 6.68 9.68 -7.45
N ILE A 76 5.56 10.25 -7.01
CA ILE A 76 4.78 9.76 -5.86
C ILE A 76 4.35 8.30 -6.08
N ASP A 77 3.74 7.99 -7.23
CA ASP A 77 3.32 6.61 -7.53
C ASP A 77 4.51 5.63 -7.56
N THR A 78 5.68 6.09 -8.01
CA THR A 78 6.90 5.27 -8.04
C THR A 78 7.40 4.99 -6.63
N ILE A 79 7.48 6.03 -5.79
CA ILE A 79 7.91 5.93 -4.38
C ILE A 79 7.00 4.99 -3.59
N GLU A 80 5.69 5.09 -3.76
CA GLU A 80 4.72 4.23 -3.09
C GLU A 80 4.83 2.77 -3.55
N ARG A 81 4.98 2.54 -4.87
CA ARG A 81 5.16 1.19 -5.42
C ARG A 81 6.46 0.51 -4.99
N LEU A 82 7.50 1.30 -4.72
CA LEU A 82 8.77 0.82 -4.19
C LEU A 82 8.68 0.45 -2.71
N GLY A 83 7.59 0.80 -2.02
CA GLY A 83 7.41 0.51 -0.59
C GLY A 83 8.23 1.41 0.33
N VAL A 84 8.74 2.54 -0.19
CA VAL A 84 9.54 3.51 0.57
C VAL A 84 8.81 4.83 0.86
N GLY A 85 7.51 4.90 0.56
CA GLY A 85 6.68 6.08 0.78
C GLY A 85 6.63 6.56 2.23
N TYR A 86 6.81 5.67 3.20
CA TYR A 86 6.85 6.00 4.64
C TYR A 86 7.97 6.98 5.02
N HIS A 87 8.98 7.18 4.16
CA HIS A 87 10.03 8.18 4.38
C HIS A 87 9.63 9.60 3.98
N PHE A 88 8.54 9.76 3.23
CA PHE A 88 8.12 10.99 2.55
C PHE A 88 6.64 11.31 2.77
N GLU A 89 6.03 10.80 3.85
CA GLU A 89 4.58 10.91 4.09
C GLU A 89 4.10 12.36 4.06
N GLN A 90 4.86 13.27 4.69
CA GLN A 90 4.52 14.68 4.75
C GLN A 90 4.65 15.34 3.38
N GLU A 91 5.76 15.10 2.68
CA GLU A 91 6.00 15.66 1.35
C GLU A 91 4.96 15.17 0.34
N ILE A 92 4.57 13.90 0.39
CA ILE A 92 3.51 13.33 -0.46
C ILE A 92 2.17 13.99 -0.15
N GLU A 93 1.80 14.09 1.13
CA GLU A 93 0.53 14.70 1.54
C GLU A 93 0.44 16.17 1.11
N ASP A 94 1.51 16.94 1.30
CA ASP A 94 1.56 18.34 0.90
C ASP A 94 1.35 18.52 -0.61
N GLN A 95 2.02 17.69 -1.44
CA GLN A 95 1.87 17.73 -2.90
C GLN A 95 0.46 17.29 -3.36
N LEU A 96 -0.13 16.28 -2.71
CA LEU A 96 -1.48 15.82 -3.04
C LEU A 96 -2.54 16.85 -2.62
N GLN A 97 -2.36 17.50 -1.48
CA GLN A 97 -3.25 18.57 -1.03
C GLN A 97 -3.24 19.75 -1.99
N GLU A 98 -2.06 20.17 -2.46
CA GLU A 98 -1.92 21.22 -3.47
C GLU A 98 -2.62 20.82 -4.78
N THR A 99 -2.38 19.58 -5.23
CA THR A 99 -3.02 19.02 -6.42
C THR A 99 -4.55 19.00 -6.32
N PHE A 100 -5.09 18.67 -5.14
CA PHE A 100 -6.54 18.63 -4.89
C PHE A 100 -7.17 20.02 -4.90
N LYS A 101 -6.52 21.01 -4.27
CA LYS A 101 -6.96 22.41 -4.28
C LYS A 101 -7.03 22.95 -5.71
N PHE A 102 -5.95 22.74 -6.46
CA PHE A 102 -5.87 23.20 -7.86
C PHE A 102 -6.97 22.56 -8.73
N GLN A 103 -7.19 21.25 -8.59
CA GLN A 103 -8.26 20.54 -9.31
C GLN A 103 -9.66 21.10 -9.00
N SER A 104 -9.90 21.48 -7.75
CA SER A 104 -11.19 22.02 -7.29
C SER A 104 -11.44 23.43 -7.82
N GLU A 105 -10.40 24.25 -7.90
CA GLU A 105 -10.47 25.62 -8.43
C GLU A 105 -10.65 25.64 -9.96
N ASP A 106 -9.96 24.76 -10.69
CA ASP A 106 -9.98 24.68 -12.15
C ASP A 106 -11.11 23.79 -12.70
N LYS A 107 -12.00 23.26 -11.85
CA LYS A 107 -13.14 22.39 -12.22
C LYS A 107 -12.79 21.25 -13.20
N GLY A 108 -11.56 20.74 -13.17
CA GLY A 108 -11.10 19.66 -14.05
C GLY A 108 -10.78 20.07 -15.50
N GLN A 109 -10.57 21.37 -15.78
CA GLN A 109 -10.14 21.87 -17.10
C GLN A 109 -8.63 21.80 -17.35
N HIS A 110 -7.92 20.98 -16.58
CA HIS A 110 -6.54 20.61 -16.90
C HIS A 110 -6.43 19.90 -18.26
N ASP A 111 -5.47 20.36 -19.07
CA ASP A 111 -5.01 19.70 -20.32
C ASP A 111 -4.22 18.40 -20.05
N TYR A 112 -4.62 17.66 -19.01
CA TYR A 112 -4.09 16.35 -18.70
C TYR A 112 -4.69 15.29 -19.63
N ASN A 113 -3.81 14.48 -20.20
CA ASN A 113 -4.19 13.26 -20.90
C ASN A 113 -4.85 12.22 -19.95
N LEU A 114 -5.35 11.14 -20.52
CA LEU A 114 -6.05 10.08 -19.79
C LEU A 114 -5.14 9.47 -18.70
N PHE A 115 -3.87 9.23 -19.02
CA PHE A 115 -2.90 8.69 -18.07
C PHE A 115 -2.76 9.56 -16.82
N THR A 116 -2.47 10.86 -16.97
CA THR A 116 -2.25 11.76 -15.84
C THR A 116 -3.54 11.95 -15.04
N THR A 117 -4.69 12.07 -15.71
CA THR A 117 -5.98 12.22 -15.04
C THR A 117 -6.34 10.98 -14.22
N ALA A 118 -6.13 9.77 -14.78
CA ALA A 118 -6.36 8.52 -14.06
C ALA A 118 -5.39 8.34 -12.88
N LEU A 119 -4.13 8.73 -13.06
CA LEU A 119 -3.11 8.68 -12.01
C LEU A 119 -3.46 9.60 -10.85
N GLN A 120 -3.78 10.86 -11.14
CA GLN A 120 -4.21 11.85 -10.16
C GLN A 120 -5.44 11.36 -9.38
N PHE A 121 -6.47 10.91 -10.09
CA PHE A 121 -7.70 10.41 -9.49
C PHE A 121 -7.43 9.23 -8.53
N ARG A 122 -6.57 8.29 -8.94
CA ARG A 122 -6.22 7.13 -8.12
C ARG A 122 -5.44 7.54 -6.87
N LEU A 123 -4.38 8.34 -7.01
CA LEU A 123 -3.56 8.77 -5.87
C LEU A 123 -4.39 9.54 -4.85
N LEU A 124 -5.17 10.52 -5.29
CA LEU A 124 -6.06 11.27 -4.40
C LEU A 124 -7.03 10.35 -3.64
N ARG A 125 -7.65 9.38 -4.31
CA ARG A 125 -8.56 8.43 -3.62
C ARG A 125 -7.83 7.50 -2.64
N GLN A 126 -6.62 7.07 -2.96
CA GLN A 126 -5.80 6.25 -2.05
C GLN A 126 -5.51 7.02 -0.74
N HIS A 127 -5.27 8.33 -0.87
CA HIS A 127 -5.06 9.26 0.24
C HIS A 127 -6.36 9.86 0.81
N ARG A 128 -7.51 9.21 0.57
CA ARG A 128 -8.82 9.56 1.16
C ARG A 128 -9.40 10.91 0.72
N TYR A 129 -8.91 11.51 -0.34
CA TYR A 129 -9.53 12.68 -0.94
C TYR A 129 -10.81 12.30 -1.70
N SER A 130 -11.86 13.11 -1.51
CA SER A 130 -13.14 12.93 -2.18
C SER A 130 -13.10 13.53 -3.59
N VAL A 131 -12.73 12.72 -4.58
CA VAL A 131 -12.70 13.12 -5.99
C VAL A 131 -13.88 12.52 -6.76
N SER A 132 -14.61 13.39 -7.48
CA SER A 132 -15.71 12.97 -8.37
C SER A 132 -15.17 12.19 -9.57
N CYS A 133 -15.94 11.21 -10.04
CA CYS A 133 -15.66 10.51 -11.30
C CYS A 133 -15.87 11.41 -12.54
N ASP A 134 -16.44 12.60 -12.36
CA ASP A 134 -16.70 13.56 -13.44
C ASP A 134 -15.44 14.08 -14.11
N VAL A 135 -14.27 13.94 -13.48
CA VAL A 135 -12.97 14.27 -14.07
C VAL A 135 -12.71 13.49 -15.38
N PHE A 136 -13.38 12.36 -15.57
CA PHE A 136 -13.28 11.56 -16.79
C PHE A 136 -14.26 11.95 -17.90
N ASN A 137 -15.20 12.87 -17.64
CA ASN A 137 -16.21 13.25 -18.64
C ASN A 137 -15.59 13.96 -19.85
N LYS A 138 -14.43 14.60 -19.71
CA LYS A 138 -13.67 15.19 -20.84
C LYS A 138 -13.12 14.16 -21.83
N PHE A 139 -13.13 12.88 -21.47
CA PHE A 139 -12.70 11.77 -22.32
C PHE A 139 -13.90 11.01 -22.93
N LYS A 140 -15.12 11.49 -22.70
CA LYS A 140 -16.33 10.90 -23.24
C LYS A 140 -16.85 11.76 -24.38
N GLY A 141 -17.30 11.10 -25.45
CA GLY A 141 -18.01 11.76 -26.55
C GLY A 141 -19.45 12.11 -26.18
N GLU A 142 -20.18 12.70 -27.14
CA GLU A 142 -21.60 13.09 -26.98
C GLU A 142 -22.52 11.90 -26.64
N ASP A 143 -22.11 10.68 -27.00
CA ASP A 143 -22.83 9.44 -26.71
C ASP A 143 -22.57 8.89 -25.28
N ASN A 144 -21.84 9.64 -24.45
CA ASN A 144 -21.36 9.26 -23.11
C ASN A 144 -20.43 8.03 -23.08
N LYS A 145 -19.91 7.60 -24.22
CA LYS A 145 -18.87 6.56 -24.28
C LYS A 145 -17.49 7.18 -24.35
N PHE A 146 -16.49 6.45 -23.90
CA PHE A 146 -15.10 6.86 -24.08
C PHE A 146 -14.78 6.98 -25.56
N GLU A 147 -14.10 8.06 -25.93
CA GLU A 147 -13.72 8.28 -27.33
C GLU A 147 -12.85 7.13 -27.85
N GLU A 148 -13.11 6.71 -29.09
CA GLU A 148 -12.37 5.60 -29.72
C GLU A 148 -10.89 5.95 -29.93
N THR A 149 -10.55 7.24 -30.00
CA THR A 149 -9.17 7.77 -30.05
C THR A 149 -8.33 7.33 -28.84
N LEU A 150 -8.96 7.08 -27.68
CA LEU A 150 -8.30 6.63 -26.45
C LEU A 150 -7.83 5.17 -26.53
N SER A 151 -8.32 4.39 -27.50
CA SER A 151 -7.82 3.03 -27.74
C SER A 151 -6.31 3.00 -28.04
N ARG A 152 -5.75 4.12 -28.49
CA ARG A 152 -4.31 4.29 -28.75
C ARG A 152 -3.50 4.60 -27.48
N ASP A 153 -4.14 5.12 -26.42
CA ASP A 153 -3.48 5.40 -25.14
C ASP A 153 -3.57 4.19 -24.20
N VAL A 154 -2.80 3.15 -24.54
CA VAL A 154 -2.70 1.92 -23.74
C VAL A 154 -2.27 2.23 -22.30
N LYS A 155 -1.40 3.21 -22.11
CA LYS A 155 -0.90 3.61 -20.78
C LYS A 155 -2.01 4.24 -19.94
N GLY A 156 -2.82 5.12 -20.54
CA GLY A 156 -4.01 5.69 -19.91
C GLY A 156 -5.07 4.66 -19.54
N LEU A 157 -5.35 3.73 -20.45
CA LEU A 157 -6.29 2.63 -20.20
C LEU A 157 -5.82 1.71 -19.07
N LEU A 158 -4.53 1.36 -19.04
CA LEU A 158 -3.95 0.59 -17.94
C LEU A 158 -4.08 1.35 -16.62
N SER A 159 -3.76 2.65 -16.59
CA SER A 159 -3.92 3.47 -15.38
C SER A 159 -5.36 3.57 -14.90
N LEU A 160 -6.34 3.67 -15.81
CA LEU A 160 -7.76 3.66 -15.48
C LEU A 160 -8.22 2.32 -14.88
N SER A 161 -7.70 1.20 -15.41
CA SER A 161 -8.06 -0.14 -14.95
C SER A 161 -7.47 -0.53 -13.59
N LYS A 162 -6.42 0.17 -13.13
CA LYS A 162 -5.78 -0.09 -11.84
C LYS A 162 -6.72 0.35 -10.72
N ARG A 163 -7.38 -0.64 -10.10
CA ARG A 163 -8.27 -0.43 -8.95
C ARG A 163 -7.53 0.29 -7.83
N PRO A 164 -8.10 1.36 -7.23
CA PRO A 164 -7.64 1.87 -5.95
C PRO A 164 -7.99 0.81 -4.89
N THR A 165 -6.98 0.18 -4.30
CA THR A 165 -7.12 -0.73 -3.15
C THR A 165 -7.36 0.06 -1.88
#